data_AF-A0A961YMP5-F1
#
_entry.id   AF-A0A961YMP5-F1
#
_cell.length_a   1.000
_cell.length_b   1.000
_cell.length_c   1.000
_cell.angle_alpha   90.00
_cell.angle_beta   90.00
_cell.angle_gamma   90.00
#
_symmetry.space_group_name_H-M   'P 1'
#
loop_
_entity.id
_entity.type
_entity.pdbx_description
1 polymer ?
#
loop_
_entity_poly.entity_id
_entity_poly.type
_entity_poly.pdbx_seq_one_letter_code
_entity_poly.pdbx_strand_id
1 'polypeptide(L)'
;LHHNNEAHTRQIREIGLFLKATSSLIGPGRAVEIGKPDSRNDHEVELAVVIGRTCKAVAAKDALGVVAGYAIGLDMTVRGPQDRSLRKSLDTYSVLGPWLVTADEIPDPSSLDLELKVNGEIRQKANTRDLVLSVPELIEFASGYYTLHPGDVIFTGTPEGVSEVRAGDVMEARIDGIGTMTVAVH
;
A
#
# COMPACT_ATOMS: atom_id res chain seq x y z
N LEU A 1 -9.54 -6.76 -5.65
CA LEU A 1 -9.29 -6.11 -6.95
C LEU A 1 -10.35 -6.59 -7.93
N HIS A 2 -11.38 -5.79 -8.19
CA HIS A 2 -12.31 -6.05 -9.29
C HIS A 2 -12.62 -4.72 -9.96
N HIS A 3 -12.06 -4.54 -11.15
CA HIS A 3 -12.46 -3.47 -12.05
C HIS A 3 -13.94 -3.66 -12.42
N ASN A 4 -14.73 -2.58 -12.43
CA ASN A 4 -16.17 -2.54 -12.74
C ASN A 4 -17.18 -3.15 -11.74
N ASN A 5 -16.80 -3.39 -10.48
CA ASN A 5 -17.82 -3.65 -9.45
C ASN A 5 -18.23 -2.34 -8.76
N GLU A 6 -19.26 -1.67 -9.28
CA GLU A 6 -19.82 -0.43 -8.69
C GLU A 6 -20.10 -0.56 -7.19
N ALA A 7 -20.45 -1.76 -6.71
CA ALA A 7 -20.68 -2.01 -5.29
C ALA A 7 -19.38 -1.90 -4.47
N HIS A 8 -18.24 -2.39 -4.98
CA HIS A 8 -16.94 -2.25 -4.32
C HIS A 8 -16.46 -0.80 -4.35
N THR A 9 -16.62 -0.09 -5.46
CA THR A 9 -16.26 1.34 -5.54
C THR A 9 -17.11 2.18 -4.58
N ARG A 10 -18.41 1.94 -4.53
CA ARG A 10 -19.32 2.59 -3.57
C ARG A 10 -18.90 2.26 -2.14
N GLN A 11 -18.61 1.01 -1.83
CA GLN A 11 -18.15 0.59 -0.51
C GLN A 11 -16.84 1.28 -0.09
N ILE A 12 -15.85 1.43 -0.99
CA ILE A 12 -14.61 2.15 -0.67
C ILE A 12 -14.90 3.64 -0.40
N ARG A 13 -15.75 4.28 -1.20
CA ARG A 13 -16.12 5.68 -0.99
C ARG A 13 -16.95 5.90 0.28
N GLU A 14 -17.74 4.91 0.69
CA GLU A 14 -18.52 4.93 1.95
C GLU A 14 -17.67 4.62 3.18
N ILE A 15 -16.77 3.64 3.12
CA ILE A 15 -15.87 3.25 4.22
C ILE A 15 -14.73 4.28 4.37
N GLY A 16 -14.32 4.91 3.28
CA GLY A 16 -13.29 5.93 3.25
C GLY A 16 -11.87 5.41 3.44
N LEU A 17 -10.95 6.37 3.46
CA LEU A 17 -9.54 6.16 3.80
C LEU A 17 -9.36 6.02 5.31
N PHE A 18 -8.23 5.48 5.72
CA PHE A 18 -7.80 5.44 7.11
C PHE A 18 -6.32 5.82 7.18
N LEU A 19 -5.87 6.17 8.37
CA LEU A 19 -4.48 6.59 8.61
C LEU A 19 -3.71 5.49 9.33
N LYS A 20 -2.43 5.35 8.99
CA LYS A 20 -1.47 4.52 9.71
C LYS A 20 -0.55 5.43 10.51
N ALA A 21 -0.28 5.09 11.77
CA ALA A 21 0.61 5.89 12.61
C ALA A 21 2.04 5.84 12.06
N THR A 22 2.73 6.97 12.03
CA THR A 22 4.11 7.06 11.50
C THR A 22 5.11 6.21 12.31
N SER A 23 4.82 5.90 13.57
CA SER A 23 5.62 4.99 14.40
C SER A 23 5.67 3.55 13.86
N SER A 24 4.70 3.15 13.04
CA SER A 24 4.67 1.82 12.41
C SER A 24 5.61 1.70 11.20
N LEU A 25 6.16 2.81 10.70
CA LEU A 25 6.93 2.85 9.47
C LEU A 25 8.35 2.32 9.65
N ILE A 26 8.74 1.38 8.79
CA ILE A 26 10.09 0.86 8.66
C ILE A 26 10.48 0.69 7.18
N GLY A 27 11.78 0.64 6.90
CA GLY A 27 12.30 0.20 5.61
C GLY A 27 12.61 -1.30 5.58
N PRO A 28 12.96 -1.88 4.42
CA PRO A 28 13.18 -3.32 4.28
C PRO A 28 14.41 -3.87 5.02
N GLY A 29 15.29 -3.00 5.53
CA GLY A 29 16.42 -3.40 6.37
C GLY A 29 16.03 -3.77 7.81
N ARG A 30 14.74 -3.66 8.18
CA ARG A 30 14.21 -4.03 9.49
C ARG A 30 13.12 -5.07 9.33
N ALA A 31 13.02 -5.99 10.28
CA ALA A 31 11.98 -7.00 10.31
C ALA A 31 10.62 -6.41 10.72
N VAL A 32 9.56 -7.06 10.25
CA VAL A 32 8.21 -6.90 10.82
C VAL A 32 8.13 -7.75 12.08
N GLU A 33 7.77 -7.15 13.21
CA GLU A 33 7.64 -7.80 14.50
C GLU A 33 6.15 -8.10 14.76
N ILE A 34 5.78 -9.37 14.99
CA ILE A 34 4.40 -9.80 15.28
C ILE A 34 3.94 -9.22 16.62
N GLY A 35 3.25 -8.09 16.57
CA GLY A 35 2.85 -7.35 17.78
C GLY A 35 1.66 -7.96 18.53
N LYS A 36 0.90 -8.88 17.89
CA LYS A 36 -0.22 -9.63 18.49
C LYS A 36 -0.13 -11.11 18.07
N PRO A 37 0.70 -11.93 18.73
CA PRO A 37 0.95 -13.31 18.33
C PRO A 37 -0.27 -14.23 18.46
N ASP A 38 -1.19 -13.93 19.38
CA ASP A 38 -2.43 -14.70 19.56
C ASP A 38 -3.53 -14.33 18.54
N SER A 39 -3.21 -13.47 17.57
CA SER A 39 -4.13 -13.03 16.52
C SER A 39 -3.53 -13.31 15.14
N ARG A 40 -4.40 -13.46 14.13
CA ARG A 40 -3.95 -13.63 12.75
C ARG A 40 -3.36 -12.32 12.23
N ASN A 41 -2.14 -12.37 11.70
CA ASN A 41 -1.43 -11.23 11.12
C ASN A 41 -1.23 -11.48 9.63
N ASP A 42 -1.71 -10.57 8.81
CA ASP A 42 -1.75 -10.73 7.36
C ASP A 42 -0.79 -9.77 6.66
N HIS A 43 -0.24 -10.24 5.54
CA HIS A 43 0.53 -9.43 4.59
C HIS A 43 -0.39 -8.79 3.54
N GLU A 44 -0.06 -7.58 3.09
CA GLU A 44 -0.78 -6.89 2.02
C GLU A 44 0.23 -6.10 1.18
N VAL A 45 0.61 -6.59 -0.01
CA VAL A 45 1.49 -5.85 -0.93
C VAL A 45 0.71 -4.77 -1.67
N GLU A 46 1.30 -3.58 -1.78
CA GLU A 46 0.67 -2.41 -2.40
C GLU A 46 1.67 -1.56 -3.17
N LEU A 47 1.18 -0.84 -4.18
CA LEU A 47 1.89 0.32 -4.71
C LEU A 47 1.75 1.46 -3.67
N ALA A 48 2.87 2.10 -3.34
CA ALA A 48 2.88 3.30 -2.51
C ALA A 48 3.16 4.53 -3.37
N VAL A 49 2.32 5.55 -3.28
CA VAL A 49 2.45 6.82 -4.00
C VAL A 49 2.97 7.88 -3.05
N VAL A 50 4.07 8.54 -3.42
CA VAL A 50 4.67 9.62 -2.61
C VAL A 50 4.32 10.96 -3.23
N ILE A 51 3.69 11.84 -2.45
CA ILE A 51 3.31 13.19 -2.87
C ILE A 51 4.54 14.11 -2.91
N GLY A 52 4.69 14.90 -3.97
CA GLY A 52 5.83 15.78 -4.21
C GLY A 52 5.58 17.26 -4.00
N ARG A 53 4.31 17.70 -4.00
CA ARG A 53 3.93 19.09 -3.77
C ARG A 53 2.64 19.18 -2.96
N THR A 54 2.51 20.24 -2.16
CA THR A 54 1.28 20.48 -1.40
C THR A 54 0.09 20.62 -2.34
N CYS A 55 -1.01 19.92 -2.04
CA CYS A 55 -2.22 19.97 -2.85
C CYS A 55 -3.49 19.72 -2.04
N LYS A 56 -4.63 20.18 -2.56
CA LYS A 56 -5.96 20.00 -1.96
C LYS A 56 -7.00 20.06 -3.07
N ALA A 57 -8.02 19.19 -3.00
CA ALA A 57 -9.10 19.05 -3.97
C ALA A 57 -8.59 19.01 -5.43
N VAL A 58 -7.58 18.19 -5.68
CA VAL A 58 -7.00 17.99 -7.02
C VAL A 58 -7.91 17.10 -7.84
N ALA A 59 -8.26 17.51 -9.05
CA ALA A 59 -9.02 16.65 -9.96
C ALA A 59 -8.17 15.48 -10.44
N ALA A 60 -8.77 14.30 -10.66
CA ALA A 60 -8.04 13.09 -11.05
C ALA A 60 -7.15 13.31 -12.29
N LYS A 61 -7.63 14.05 -13.30
CA LYS A 61 -6.86 14.37 -14.51
C LYS A 61 -5.54 15.13 -14.26
N ASP A 62 -5.44 15.85 -13.13
CA ASP A 62 -4.28 16.66 -12.76
C ASP A 62 -3.43 15.99 -11.66
N ALA A 63 -3.87 14.83 -11.16
CA ALA A 63 -3.33 14.18 -9.96
C ALA A 63 -1.89 13.69 -10.12
N LEU A 64 -1.53 13.12 -11.26
CA LEU A 64 -0.15 12.64 -11.46
C LEU A 64 0.88 13.77 -11.39
N GLY A 65 0.49 15.00 -11.71
CA GLY A 65 1.35 16.17 -11.60
C GLY A 65 1.70 16.57 -10.16
N VAL A 66 1.11 15.94 -9.13
CA VAL A 66 1.48 16.16 -7.72
C VAL A 66 2.38 15.05 -7.15
N VAL A 67 2.66 13.99 -7.91
CA VAL A 67 3.39 12.80 -7.45
C VAL A 67 4.90 13.04 -7.58
N ALA A 68 5.65 12.74 -6.51
CA ALA A 68 7.13 12.69 -6.55
C ALA A 68 7.62 11.37 -7.14
N GLY A 69 6.97 10.27 -6.79
CA GLY A 69 7.35 8.95 -7.25
C GLY A 69 6.57 7.83 -6.56
N TYR A 70 7.10 6.62 -6.71
CA TYR A 70 6.47 5.39 -6.29
C TYR A 70 7.45 4.48 -5.53
N ALA A 71 6.92 3.69 -4.61
CA ALA A 71 7.66 2.67 -3.88
C ALA A 71 6.80 1.42 -3.67
N ILE A 72 7.38 0.36 -3.13
CA ILE A 72 6.65 -0.82 -2.68
C ILE A 72 6.21 -0.60 -1.23
N GLY A 73 4.93 -0.83 -0.95
CA GLY A 73 4.35 -0.85 0.39
C GLY A 73 4.02 -2.26 0.85
N LEU A 74 4.22 -2.55 2.14
CA LEU A 74 3.52 -3.64 2.83
C LEU A 74 2.63 -3.06 3.93
N ASP A 75 1.32 -3.30 3.82
CA ASP A 75 0.31 -2.88 4.79
C ASP A 75 -0.08 -4.05 5.72
N MET A 76 0.78 -4.33 6.70
CA MET A 76 0.56 -5.42 7.63
C MET A 76 -0.70 -5.19 8.46
N THR A 77 -1.46 -6.26 8.71
CA THR A 77 -2.77 -6.17 9.35
C THR A 77 -2.95 -7.25 10.41
N VAL A 78 -3.19 -6.87 11.66
CA VAL A 78 -3.79 -7.80 12.62
C VAL A 78 -5.29 -7.89 12.36
N ARG A 79 -5.84 -9.11 12.24
CA ARG A 79 -7.28 -9.32 12.05
C ARG A 79 -8.01 -9.20 13.38
N GLY A 80 -9.12 -8.46 13.37
CA GLY A 80 -9.92 -8.21 14.57
C GLY A 80 -11.03 -7.19 14.31
N PRO A 81 -11.93 -6.97 15.30
CA PRO A 81 -13.08 -6.07 15.16
C PRO A 81 -12.73 -4.59 15.34
N GLN A 82 -11.50 -4.25 15.73
CA GLN A 82 -11.09 -2.88 16.01
C GLN A 82 -11.04 -2.02 14.73
N ASP A 83 -10.98 -0.70 14.92
CA ASP A 83 -10.73 0.24 13.83
C ASP A 83 -9.46 -0.13 13.04
N ARG A 84 -9.44 0.20 11.74
CA ARG A 84 -8.30 -0.08 10.86
C ARG A 84 -6.99 0.51 11.39
N SER A 85 -7.04 1.71 11.95
CA SER A 85 -5.85 2.38 12.49
C SER A 85 -5.22 1.58 13.63
N LEU A 86 -6.03 0.97 14.52
CA LEU A 86 -5.53 0.10 15.59
C LEU A 86 -5.00 -1.25 15.10
N ARG A 87 -5.43 -1.70 13.92
CA ARG A 87 -5.07 -3.00 13.36
C ARG A 87 -3.90 -2.95 12.38
N LYS A 88 -3.58 -1.76 11.86
CA LYS A 88 -2.56 -1.54 10.82
C LYS A 88 -1.45 -0.58 11.26
N SER A 89 -1.48 -0.09 12.51
CA SER A 89 -0.49 0.86 13.03
C SER A 89 0.34 0.33 14.21
N LEU A 90 0.41 -0.98 14.40
CA LEU A 90 1.38 -1.55 15.33
C LEU A 90 2.79 -1.22 14.83
N ASP A 91 3.76 -1.14 15.74
CA ASP A 91 5.16 -0.93 15.36
C ASP A 91 5.55 -1.91 14.26
N THR A 92 6.26 -1.44 13.24
CA THR A 92 6.70 -2.19 12.05
C THR A 92 5.60 -2.60 11.03
N TYR A 93 4.31 -2.28 11.25
CA TYR A 93 3.23 -2.72 10.35
C TYR A 93 3.07 -1.89 9.08
N SER A 94 3.95 -0.94 8.84
CA SER A 94 4.05 -0.19 7.58
C SER A 94 5.46 -0.36 7.04
N VAL A 95 5.64 -1.13 5.97
CA VAL A 95 6.95 -1.24 5.32
C VAL A 95 6.93 -0.45 4.03
N LEU A 96 7.96 0.36 3.80
CA LEU A 96 8.09 1.17 2.60
C LEU A 96 9.52 1.04 2.04
N GLY A 97 9.64 0.76 0.74
CA GLY A 97 10.93 0.69 0.08
C GLY A 97 10.92 -0.13 -1.22
N PRO A 98 12.05 -0.72 -1.62
CA PRO A 98 13.38 -0.51 -1.03
C PRO A 98 13.95 0.88 -1.30
N TRP A 99 13.40 1.57 -2.29
CA TRP A 99 13.72 2.95 -2.67
C TRP A 99 12.49 3.59 -3.30
N LEU A 100 12.61 4.87 -3.63
CA LEU A 100 11.65 5.61 -4.44
C LEU A 100 12.11 5.56 -5.91
N VAL A 101 11.19 5.30 -6.83
CA VAL A 101 11.37 5.55 -8.27
C VAL A 101 10.61 6.81 -8.63
N THR A 102 11.25 7.75 -9.34
CA THR A 102 10.63 9.04 -9.62
C THR A 102 9.47 8.92 -10.60
N ALA A 103 8.54 9.87 -10.55
CA ALA A 103 7.34 9.82 -11.38
C ALA A 103 7.62 9.84 -12.89
N ASP A 104 8.74 10.40 -13.33
CA ASP A 104 9.15 10.41 -14.74
C ASP A 104 9.67 9.05 -15.25
N GLU A 105 10.18 8.19 -14.35
CA GLU A 105 10.57 6.81 -14.69
C GLU A 105 9.36 5.86 -14.79
N ILE A 106 8.22 6.22 -14.17
CA ILE A 106 6.95 5.50 -14.25
C ILE A 106 5.83 6.46 -14.68
N PRO A 107 5.75 6.81 -15.98
CA PRO A 107 4.78 7.78 -16.47
C PRO A 107 3.32 7.25 -16.41
N ASP A 108 3.14 5.92 -16.42
CA ASP A 108 1.85 5.27 -16.29
C ASP A 108 1.85 4.26 -15.12
N PRO A 109 1.34 4.63 -13.93
CA PRO A 109 1.26 3.73 -12.78
C PRO A 109 0.10 2.73 -12.88
N SER A 110 -0.68 2.73 -13.96
CA SER A 110 -1.87 1.87 -14.12
C SER A 110 -1.57 0.52 -14.77
N SER A 111 -0.30 0.20 -15.06
CA SER A 111 0.06 -1.09 -15.66
C SER A 111 1.36 -1.67 -15.10
N LEU A 112 1.44 -1.81 -13.78
CA LEU A 112 2.57 -2.43 -13.08
C LEU A 112 2.16 -3.80 -12.53
N ASP A 113 2.92 -4.85 -12.86
CA ASP A 113 2.74 -6.16 -12.24
C ASP A 113 3.24 -6.11 -10.78
N LEU A 114 2.45 -6.67 -9.86
CA LEU A 114 2.76 -6.78 -8.44
C LEU A 114 2.75 -8.24 -8.02
N GLU A 115 3.72 -8.65 -7.22
CA GLU A 115 3.83 -10.00 -6.68
C GLU A 115 4.32 -9.97 -5.23
N LEU A 116 3.80 -10.88 -4.41
CA LEU A 116 4.29 -11.14 -3.06
C LEU A 116 4.43 -12.64 -2.85
N LYS A 117 5.60 -13.05 -2.35
CA LYS A 117 5.85 -14.41 -1.88
C LYS A 117 6.04 -14.45 -0.38
N VAL A 118 5.64 -15.56 0.22
CA VAL A 118 5.99 -15.92 1.60
C VAL A 118 6.75 -17.24 1.55
N ASN A 119 7.99 -17.24 2.05
CA ASN A 119 8.88 -18.42 2.02
C ASN A 119 9.04 -19.04 0.61
N GLY A 120 9.08 -18.17 -0.42
CA GLY A 120 9.20 -18.58 -1.82
C GLY A 120 7.89 -18.97 -2.52
N GLU A 121 6.79 -19.09 -1.80
CA GLU A 121 5.47 -19.38 -2.37
C GLU A 121 4.72 -18.10 -2.72
N ILE A 122 4.24 -17.98 -3.97
CA ILE A 122 3.42 -16.83 -4.40
C ILE A 122 2.11 -16.82 -3.62
N ARG A 123 1.85 -15.71 -2.92
CA ARG A 123 0.60 -15.46 -2.20
C ARG A 123 -0.26 -14.40 -2.87
N GLN A 124 0.34 -13.35 -3.41
CA GLN A 124 -0.37 -12.32 -4.18
C GLN A 124 0.28 -12.13 -5.54
N LYS A 125 -0.53 -11.99 -6.58
CA LYS A 125 -0.09 -11.67 -7.94
C LYS A 125 -1.20 -10.95 -8.69
N ALA A 126 -0.94 -9.73 -9.16
CA ALA A 126 -1.92 -8.92 -9.88
C ALA A 126 -1.24 -7.82 -10.71
N ASN A 127 -2.04 -6.94 -11.31
CA ASN A 127 -1.57 -5.75 -12.01
C ASN A 127 -2.30 -4.49 -11.48
N THR A 128 -1.63 -3.34 -11.47
CA THR A 128 -2.25 -2.08 -10.98
C THR A 128 -3.43 -1.59 -11.81
N ARG A 129 -3.63 -2.11 -13.03
CA ARG A 129 -4.85 -1.86 -13.83
C ARG A 129 -6.12 -2.35 -13.12
N ASP A 130 -5.99 -3.32 -12.23
CA ASP A 130 -7.10 -3.93 -11.52
C ASP A 130 -7.47 -3.20 -10.21
N LEU A 131 -6.79 -2.08 -9.91
CA LEU A 131 -7.14 -1.20 -8.79
C LEU A 131 -8.60 -0.75 -8.92
N VAL A 132 -9.33 -0.77 -7.80
CA VAL A 132 -10.74 -0.33 -7.75
C VAL A 132 -10.85 1.19 -7.86
N LEU A 133 -9.91 1.91 -7.24
CA LEU A 133 -9.66 3.32 -7.48
C LEU A 133 -8.24 3.42 -8.04
N SER A 134 -8.11 3.97 -9.23
CA SER A 134 -6.81 4.26 -9.83
C SER A 134 -6.02 5.26 -8.95
N VAL A 135 -4.70 5.34 -9.15
CA VAL A 135 -3.85 6.32 -8.44
C VAL A 135 -4.40 7.77 -8.57
N PRO A 136 -4.80 8.24 -9.76
CA PRO A 136 -5.44 9.54 -9.90
C PRO A 136 -6.72 9.72 -9.08
N GLU A 137 -7.60 8.72 -9.06
CA GLU A 137 -8.86 8.77 -8.31
C GLU A 137 -8.63 8.72 -6.79
N LEU A 138 -7.62 7.99 -6.33
CA LEU A 138 -7.22 7.95 -4.92
C LEU A 138 -6.69 9.31 -4.46
N ILE A 139 -5.85 9.97 -5.26
CA ILE A 139 -5.35 11.31 -4.94
C ILE A 139 -6.49 12.34 -4.95
N GLU A 140 -7.40 12.28 -5.92
CA GLU A 140 -8.58 13.14 -5.96
C GLU A 140 -9.44 12.95 -4.71
N PHE A 141 -9.73 11.69 -4.38
CA PHE A 141 -10.52 11.35 -3.20
C PHE A 141 -9.82 11.83 -1.92
N ALA A 142 -8.56 11.47 -1.70
CA ALA A 142 -7.80 11.85 -0.51
C ALA A 142 -7.69 13.38 -0.37
N SER A 143 -7.34 14.08 -1.45
CA SER A 143 -7.16 15.53 -1.43
C SER A 143 -8.47 16.31 -1.26
N GLY A 144 -9.62 15.68 -1.54
CA GLY A 144 -10.95 16.22 -1.23
C GLY A 144 -11.21 16.33 0.28
N TYR A 145 -10.57 15.50 1.10
CA TYR A 145 -10.70 15.51 2.56
C TYR A 145 -9.47 16.11 3.26
N TYR A 146 -8.28 15.84 2.76
CA TYR A 146 -7.00 16.22 3.37
C TYR A 146 -6.24 17.20 2.48
N THR A 147 -5.54 18.16 3.09
CA THR A 147 -4.42 18.78 2.39
C THR A 147 -3.30 17.74 2.37
N LEU A 148 -2.81 17.37 1.19
CA LEU A 148 -1.65 16.49 1.04
C LEU A 148 -0.38 17.33 1.01
N HIS A 149 0.69 16.85 1.63
CA HIS A 149 1.97 17.51 1.75
C HIS A 149 3.08 16.72 1.04
N PRO A 150 4.18 17.37 0.61
CA PRO A 150 5.36 16.66 0.11
C PRO A 150 5.84 15.64 1.15
N GLY A 151 6.02 14.40 0.73
CA GLY A 151 6.40 13.28 1.59
C GLY A 151 5.23 12.47 2.14
N ASP A 152 3.97 12.91 1.96
CA ASP A 152 2.82 12.07 2.29
C ASP A 152 2.82 10.82 1.41
N VAL A 153 2.45 9.69 2.01
CA VAL A 153 2.43 8.37 1.35
C VAL A 153 1.01 7.84 1.29
N ILE A 154 0.55 7.48 0.10
CA ILE A 154 -0.74 6.83 -0.12
C ILE A 154 -0.50 5.37 -0.50
N PHE A 155 -0.99 4.48 0.34
CA PHE A 155 -1.08 3.03 0.10
C PHE A 155 -2.34 2.76 -0.74
N THR A 156 -2.19 2.15 -1.91
CA THR A 156 -3.25 2.13 -2.95
C THR A 156 -4.27 1.01 -2.80
N GLY A 157 -4.13 0.16 -1.80
CA GLY A 157 -4.87 -1.09 -1.65
C GLY A 157 -4.11 -2.29 -2.24
N THR A 158 -4.53 -3.47 -1.79
CA THR A 158 -3.82 -4.74 -2.04
C THR A 158 -4.62 -5.72 -2.93
N PRO A 159 -3.92 -6.64 -3.63
CA PRO A 159 -4.56 -7.74 -4.35
C PRO A 159 -5.31 -8.77 -3.50
N GLU A 160 -6.05 -9.63 -4.19
CA GLU A 160 -6.45 -10.92 -3.60
C GLU A 160 -5.22 -11.76 -3.21
N GLY A 161 -5.43 -12.74 -2.34
CA GLY A 161 -4.35 -13.61 -1.85
C GLY A 161 -3.71 -13.13 -0.54
N VAL A 162 -4.33 -12.17 0.14
CA VAL A 162 -3.96 -11.79 1.51
C VAL A 162 -4.03 -13.01 2.42
N SER A 163 -2.90 -13.31 3.08
CA SER A 163 -2.77 -14.51 3.92
C SER A 163 -1.92 -14.26 5.15
N GLU A 164 -1.99 -15.19 6.10
CA GLU A 164 -1.28 -15.08 7.38
C GLU A 164 0.23 -15.19 7.19
N VAL A 165 0.97 -14.39 7.96
CA VAL A 165 2.41 -14.55 8.23
C VAL A 165 2.64 -14.81 9.71
N ARG A 166 3.73 -15.52 10.00
CA ARG A 166 4.15 -15.87 11.36
C ARG A 166 5.60 -15.50 11.58
N ALA A 167 5.97 -15.37 12.85
CA ALA A 167 7.36 -15.26 13.26
C ALA A 167 8.21 -16.38 12.60
N GLY A 168 9.31 -15.99 11.97
CA GLY A 168 10.19 -16.86 11.17
C GLY A 168 9.92 -16.86 9.67
N ASP A 169 8.80 -16.29 9.20
CA ASP A 169 8.52 -16.16 7.77
C ASP A 169 9.39 -15.08 7.11
N VAL A 170 9.56 -15.21 5.79
CA VAL A 170 10.21 -14.20 4.94
C VAL A 170 9.26 -13.81 3.81
N MET A 171 9.00 -12.50 3.70
CA MET A 171 8.21 -11.92 2.62
C MET A 171 9.13 -11.37 1.52
N GLU A 172 8.81 -11.65 0.26
CA GLU A 172 9.47 -11.04 -0.91
C GLU A 172 8.41 -10.31 -1.74
N ALA A 173 8.48 -8.98 -1.78
CA ALA A 173 7.56 -8.12 -2.50
C ALA A 173 8.22 -7.53 -3.74
N ARG A 174 7.54 -7.56 -4.88
CA ARG A 174 8.04 -7.07 -6.16
C ARG A 174 6.98 -6.26 -6.89
N ILE A 175 7.41 -5.13 -7.46
CA ILE A 175 6.60 -4.34 -8.40
C ILE A 175 7.46 -4.02 -9.63
N ASP A 176 6.92 -4.30 -10.81
CA ASP A 176 7.56 -3.96 -12.10
C ASP A 176 7.88 -2.46 -12.18
N GLY A 177 9.06 -2.12 -12.68
CA GLY A 177 9.54 -0.74 -12.74
C GLY A 177 10.05 -0.15 -11.42
N ILE A 178 9.80 -0.80 -10.28
CA ILE A 178 10.31 -0.35 -8.96
C ILE A 178 11.46 -1.23 -8.49
N GLY A 179 11.22 -2.54 -8.35
CA GLY A 179 12.22 -3.48 -7.87
C GLY A 179 11.63 -4.57 -6.99
N THR A 180 12.46 -5.10 -6.09
CA THR A 180 12.11 -6.16 -5.15
C THR A 180 12.68 -5.86 -3.79
N MET A 181 11.91 -6.11 -2.72
CA MET A 181 12.40 -6.09 -1.35
C MET A 181 12.04 -7.36 -0.61
N THR A 182 12.96 -7.79 0.27
CA THR A 182 12.79 -8.93 1.15
C THR A 182 12.72 -8.45 2.58
N VAL A 183 11.74 -8.94 3.34
CA VAL A 183 11.45 -8.50 4.71
C VAL A 183 11.24 -9.73 5.59
N ALA A 184 12.03 -9.86 6.64
CA ALA A 184 11.87 -10.91 7.65
C ALA A 184 10.69 -10.60 8.58
N VAL A 185 10.05 -11.65 9.08
CA VAL A 185 9.00 -11.57 10.11
C VAL A 185 9.53 -12.21 11.38
N HIS A 186 9.45 -11.49 12.50
CA HIS A 186 9.91 -11.92 13.82
C HIS A 186 8.77 -12.00 14.83
#